data_AF-A0A6B3G5V8-F1
#
_entry.id   AF-A0A6B3G5V8-F1
#
_cell.length_a   1.000
_cell.length_b   1.000
_cell.length_c   1.000
_cell.angle_alpha   90.00
_cell.angle_beta   90.00
_cell.angle_gamma   90.00
#
_symmetry.space_group_name_H-M   'P 1'
#
loop_
_entity.id
_entity.type
_entity.pdbx_description
1 polymer ?
#
loop_
_entity_poly.entity_id
_entity_poly.type
_entity_poly.pdbx_seq_one_letter_code
_entity_poly.pdbx_strand_id
1 'polypeptide(L)' 'ELFHFRPGRGAHGELPPNDWESEFGGVPWTRVEDGEWYLHLFATEQPDLNWAHPAVRQEHEDVLRFW' A
#
# COMPACT_ATOMS: atom_id res chain seq x y z
N GLU A 1 9.83 -2.67 -4.55
CA GLU A 1 9.16 -1.47 -4.01
C GLU A 1 9.02 -1.58 -2.51
N LEU A 2 9.17 -0.45 -1.79
CA LEU A 2 9.08 -0.37 -0.33
C LEU A 2 7.63 -0.37 0.19
N PHE A 3 6.68 0.00 -0.65
CA PHE A 3 5.24 -0.03 -0.38
C PHE A 3 4.54 -1.03 -1.30
N HIS A 4 3.26 -1.27 -1.08
CA HIS A 4 2.44 -2.10 -1.95
C HIS A 4 1.82 -1.27 -3.09
N PHE A 5 2.39 -1.35 -4.30
CA PHE A 5 1.72 -0.92 -5.53
C PHE A 5 1.22 -2.13 -6.32
N ARG A 6 0.03 -2.03 -6.89
CA ARG A 6 -0.56 -3.09 -7.73
C ARG A 6 -1.32 -2.49 -8.90
N PRO A 7 -1.34 -3.16 -10.07
CA PRO A 7 -2.25 -2.79 -11.14
C PRO A 7 -3.70 -2.96 -10.70
N GLY A 8 -4.56 -2.05 -11.14
CA GLY A 8 -5.99 -2.15 -10.95
C GLY A 8 -6.63 -3.21 -11.86
N ARG A 9 -7.89 -3.54 -11.57
CA ARG A 9 -8.78 -4.33 -12.45
C ARG A 9 -9.53 -3.42 -13.41
N GLY A 10 -10.29 -4.00 -14.34
CA GLY A 10 -11.03 -3.25 -15.38
C GLY A 10 -10.27 -3.13 -16.69
N ALA A 11 -10.89 -2.53 -17.70
CA ALA A 11 -10.30 -2.45 -19.05
C ALA A 11 -9.07 -1.52 -19.08
N HIS A 12 -9.01 -0.57 -18.16
CA HIS A 12 -7.99 0.46 -18.05
C HIS A 12 -7.41 0.56 -16.63
N GLY A 13 -7.53 -0.51 -15.82
CA GLY A 13 -7.05 -0.52 -14.44
C GLY A 13 -7.82 0.43 -13.51
N GLU A 14 -9.05 0.80 -13.87
CA GLU A 14 -9.89 1.79 -13.18
C GLU A 14 -10.57 1.28 -11.90
N LEU A 15 -10.50 -0.03 -11.64
CA LEU A 15 -11.05 -0.65 -10.44
C LEU A 15 -9.93 -1.07 -9.49
N PRO A 16 -10.16 -1.09 -8.17
CA PRO A 16 -9.14 -1.51 -7.22
C PRO A 16 -8.70 -2.98 -7.46
N PRO A 17 -7.46 -3.33 -7.06
CA PRO A 17 -6.88 -4.67 -7.28
C PRO A 17 -7.73 -5.83 -6.73
N ASN A 18 -8.46 -5.59 -5.64
CA ASN A 18 -9.36 -6.55 -5.00
C ASN A 18 -10.55 -5.81 -4.35
N ASP A 19 -11.32 -6.53 -3.53
CA ASP A 19 -12.50 -6.08 -2.79
C ASP A 19 -12.25 -5.95 -1.28
N TRP A 20 -10.99 -5.70 -0.87
CA TRP A 20 -10.69 -5.43 0.53
C TRP A 20 -11.36 -4.15 1.02
N GLU A 21 -11.59 -4.08 2.33
CA GLU A 21 -12.13 -2.91 3.02
C GLU A 21 -11.06 -2.32 3.96
N SER A 22 -10.98 -0.99 4.04
CA SER A 22 -10.15 -0.28 5.02
C SER A 22 -10.75 -0.44 6.42
N GLU A 23 -9.88 -0.46 7.44
CA GLU A 23 -10.26 -0.47 8.85
C GLU A 23 -11.03 0.80 9.28
N PHE A 24 -10.87 1.91 8.52
CA PHE A 24 -11.66 3.14 8.69
C PHE A 24 -12.86 3.23 7.75
N GLY A 25 -13.14 2.16 7.00
CA GLY A 25 -14.21 2.09 6.02
C GLY A 25 -13.79 2.63 4.64
N GLY A 26 -14.40 2.08 3.59
CA GLY A 26 -14.09 2.41 2.21
C GLY A 26 -13.01 1.51 1.59
N VAL A 27 -12.54 1.90 0.40
CA VAL A 27 -11.59 1.12 -0.38
C VAL A 27 -10.16 1.41 0.12
N PRO A 28 -9.37 0.41 0.54
CA PRO A 28 -8.01 0.58 1.06
C PRO A 28 -6.97 0.73 -0.06
N TRP A 29 -7.40 1.19 -1.25
CA TRP A 29 -6.57 1.36 -2.41
C TRP A 29 -6.82 2.74 -2.99
N THR A 30 -5.76 3.50 -3.20
CA THR A 30 -5.82 4.80 -3.87
C THR A 30 -5.02 4.76 -5.17
N ARG A 31 -5.65 5.20 -6.26
CA ARG A 31 -5.04 5.23 -7.60
C ARG A 31 -4.12 6.45 -7.74
N VAL A 32 -2.93 6.25 -8.28
CA VAL A 32 -1.97 7.31 -8.61
C VAL A 32 -2.00 7.65 -10.11
N GLU A 33 -1.35 8.76 -10.49
CA GLU A 33 -1.42 9.34 -11.85
C GLU A 33 -0.89 8.40 -12.94
N ASP A 34 0.07 7.53 -12.61
CA ASP A 34 0.62 6.51 -13.52
C ASP A 34 -0.31 5.31 -13.75
N GLY A 35 -1.44 5.25 -13.03
CA GLY A 35 -2.48 4.24 -13.17
C GLY A 35 -2.38 3.07 -12.19
N GLU A 36 -1.31 2.97 -11.40
CA GLU A 36 -1.21 1.97 -10.33
C GLU A 36 -2.03 2.35 -9.10
N TRP A 37 -2.21 1.40 -8.18
CA TRP A 37 -2.90 1.58 -6.91
C TRP A 37 -1.96 1.26 -5.76
N TYR A 38 -1.88 2.14 -4.76
CA TYR A 38 -1.16 1.84 -3.51
C TYR A 38 -2.14 1.43 -2.40
N LEU A 39 -1.68 0.53 -1.52
CA LEU A 39 -2.46 0.06 -0.37
C LEU A 39 -2.35 1.03 0.82
N HIS A 40 -3.48 1.27 1.48
CA HIS A 40 -3.59 1.89 2.79
C HIS A 40 -4.72 1.22 3.60
N LEU A 41 -4.38 0.41 4.61
CA LEU A 41 -5.34 -0.31 5.44
C LEU A 41 -6.09 0.61 6.40
N PHE A 42 -5.58 1.81 6.64
CA PHE A 42 -6.21 2.85 7.45
C PHE A 42 -6.53 4.08 6.58
N ALA A 43 -5.98 5.26 6.90
CA ALA A 43 -6.19 6.49 6.15
C ALA A 43 -5.36 6.54 4.86
N THR A 44 -5.84 7.25 3.85
CA THR A 44 -5.15 7.45 2.56
C THR A 44 -3.72 8.00 2.74
N GLU A 45 -3.50 8.83 3.75
CA GLU A 45 -2.20 9.43 4.08
C GLU A 45 -1.22 8.45 4.77
N GLN A 46 -1.65 7.21 5.06
CA GLN A 46 -0.88 6.17 5.75
C GLN A 46 -0.63 4.97 4.83
N PRO A 47 0.25 5.08 3.82
CA PRO A 47 0.55 3.98 2.91
C PRO A 47 1.25 2.81 3.62
N ASP A 48 0.83 1.58 3.32
CA ASP A 48 1.38 0.40 3.97
C ASP A 48 2.75 -0.01 3.43
N LEU A 49 3.69 -0.20 4.35
CA LEU A 49 5.00 -0.77 4.07
C LEU A 49 4.87 -2.22 3.61
N ASN A 50 5.64 -2.57 2.59
CA ASN A 50 5.76 -3.94 2.12
C ASN A 50 6.71 -4.75 3.02
N TRP A 51 6.17 -5.36 4.06
CA TRP A 51 6.94 -6.17 5.03
C TRP A 51 7.65 -7.39 4.43
N ALA A 52 7.23 -7.85 3.24
CA ALA A 52 7.95 -8.91 2.52
C ALA A 52 9.31 -8.40 1.96
N HIS A 53 9.48 -7.09 1.79
CA HIS A 53 10.71 -6.49 1.29
C HIS A 53 11.81 -6.51 2.38
N PRO A 54 13.00 -7.07 2.11
CA PRO A 54 14.05 -7.19 3.12
C PRO A 54 14.52 -5.82 3.66
N ALA A 55 14.62 -4.80 2.81
CA ALA A 55 15.01 -3.46 3.24
C ALA A 55 14.00 -2.83 4.22
N VAL A 56 12.70 -3.07 4.05
CA VAL A 56 11.67 -2.55 4.97
C VAL A 56 11.86 -3.12 6.38
N ARG A 57 12.11 -4.43 6.46
CA ARG A 57 12.38 -5.10 7.74
C ARG A 57 13.68 -4.59 8.38
N GLN A 58 14.74 -4.48 7.59
CA GLN A 58 16.03 -4.00 8.09
C GLN A 58 15.95 -2.57 8.63
N GLU A 59 15.37 -1.65 7.87
CA GLU A 59 15.19 -0.26 8.29
C GLU A 59 14.31 -0.15 9.54
N HIS A 60 13.24 -0.95 9.62
CA HIS A 60 12.40 -0.98 10.82
C HIS A 60 13.18 -1.44 12.07
N GLU A 61 13.99 -2.49 11.96
CA GLU A 61 14.84 -2.95 13.06
C GLU A 61 15.89 -1.90 13.47
N ASP A 62 16.47 -1.18 12.50
CA ASP A 62 17.46 -0.14 12.77
C ASP A 62 16.84 1.07 13.49
N VAL A 63 15.60 1.45 13.15
CA VAL A 63 14.83 2.45 13.91
C VAL A 63 14.58 1.98 15.35
N LEU A 64 14.25 0.70 15.57
CA LEU A 64 14.08 0.15 16.91
C LEU A 64 15.36 0.12 17.74
N ARG A 65 16.53 -0.08 17.10
CA ARG A 65 17.85 -0.04 17.78
C ARG A 65 18.33 1.37 18.08
N PHE A 66 17.89 2.35 17.28
CA PHE A 66 18.24 3.75 17.46
C PHE A 66 17.59 4.33 18.72
N TRP A 67 16.31 4.02 18.95
CA TRP A 67 15.55 4.46 20.12
C TRP A 67 15.86 3.62 21.37
#